data_AF-A0A3D2M9Y8-F1
#
_entry.id   AF-A0A3D2M9Y8-F1
#
_cell.length_a   1.000
_cell.length_b   1.000
_cell.length_c   1.000
_cell.angle_alpha   90.00
_cell.angle_beta   90.00
_cell.angle_gamma   90.00
#
_symmetry.space_group_name_H-M   'P 1'
#
loop_
_entity.id
_entity.type
_entity.pdbx_description
1 polymer ?
#
loop_
_entity_poly.entity_id
_entity_poly.type
_entity_poly.pdbx_seq_one_letter_code
_entity_poly.pdbx_strand_id
1 'polypeptide(L)'
;MKPLFALAFSSVLALQGCVYSPGQYLDPDEFKDGAESEEGTVQLIRITPDMLKGELSSDRGTSSKQELLDYKPEAYRIGANDLLYITVWDHPELTAPSGPQQQLDANGRLVRPDGTLFYPYIGNVDA
;
A
#
# COMPACT_ATOMS: atom_id res chain seq x y z
N MET A 1 -37.23 50.67 -17.76
CA MET A 1 -36.64 49.45 -18.39
C MET A 1 -35.19 49.64 -18.82
N LYS A 2 -34.81 50.75 -19.49
CA LYS A 2 -33.41 51.04 -19.88
C LYS A 2 -32.36 51.08 -18.74
N PRO A 3 -32.62 51.65 -17.53
CA PRO A 3 -31.59 51.71 -16.49
C PRO A 3 -31.35 50.37 -15.80
N LEU A 4 -32.36 49.49 -15.75
CA LEU A 4 -32.23 48.14 -15.19
C LEU A 4 -31.34 47.24 -16.04
N PHE A 5 -31.42 47.33 -17.37
CA PHE A 5 -30.54 46.59 -18.27
C PHE A 5 -29.08 47.06 -18.18
N ALA A 6 -28.84 48.38 -18.05
CA ALA A 6 -27.50 48.92 -17.88
C ALA A 6 -26.85 48.47 -16.55
N LEU A 7 -27.65 48.44 -15.46
CA LEU A 7 -27.17 48.02 -14.14
C LEU A 7 -26.89 46.52 -14.09
N ALA A 8 -27.71 45.70 -14.76
CA ALA A 8 -27.47 44.27 -14.93
C ALA A 8 -26.19 43.99 -15.75
N PHE A 9 -25.96 44.74 -16.83
CA PHE A 9 -24.77 44.57 -17.67
C PHE A 9 -23.47 44.96 -16.94
N SER A 10 -23.50 46.03 -16.15
CA SER A 10 -22.37 46.46 -15.31
C SER A 10 -22.00 45.42 -14.25
N SER A 11 -23.00 44.82 -13.59
CA SER A 11 -22.80 43.76 -12.61
C SER A 11 -22.13 42.51 -13.23
N VAL A 12 -22.61 42.07 -14.40
CA VAL A 12 -22.01 40.92 -15.09
C VAL A 12 -20.54 41.15 -15.44
N LEU A 13 -20.15 42.37 -15.80
CA LEU A 13 -18.75 42.71 -16.11
C LEU A 13 -17.85 42.64 -14.88
N ALA A 14 -18.35 43.06 -13.71
CA ALA A 14 -17.59 43.06 -12.46
C ALA A 14 -17.36 41.64 -11.90
N LEU A 15 -18.26 40.68 -12.17
CA LEU A 15 -18.14 39.31 -11.66
C LEU A 15 -17.18 38.41 -12.49
N GLN A 16 -16.63 38.86 -13.63
CA GLN A 16 -15.70 38.06 -14.45
C GLN A 16 -14.24 38.05 -13.94
N GLY A 17 -13.95 38.69 -12.80
CA GLY A 17 -12.59 38.82 -12.27
C GLY A 17 -11.92 37.48 -11.88
N CYS A 18 -12.69 36.46 -11.52
CA CYS A 18 -12.15 35.20 -10.99
C CYS A 18 -11.45 34.32 -12.04
N VAL A 19 -11.73 34.51 -13.34
CA VAL A 19 -11.10 33.74 -14.44
C VAL A 19 -9.62 34.10 -14.64
N TYR A 20 -9.22 35.30 -14.24
CA TYR A 20 -7.84 35.79 -14.42
C TYR A 20 -6.95 35.55 -13.20
N SER A 21 -7.43 34.84 -12.17
CA SER A 21 -6.56 34.46 -11.05
C SER A 21 -5.53 33.41 -11.55
N PRO A 22 -4.22 33.69 -11.50
CA PRO A 22 -3.23 32.67 -11.83
C PRO A 22 -3.37 31.52 -10.83
N GLY A 23 -3.42 30.29 -11.34
CA GLY A 23 -3.38 29.10 -10.52
C GLY A 23 -2.00 28.91 -9.86
N GLN A 24 -1.87 27.89 -9.02
CA GLN A 24 -0.57 27.53 -8.46
C GLN A 24 0.36 27.05 -9.58
N TYR A 25 1.50 27.72 -9.75
CA TYR A 25 2.58 27.33 -10.65
C TYR A 25 3.86 27.27 -9.82
N LEU A 26 4.61 26.18 -9.98
CA LEU A 26 5.92 25.99 -9.37
C LEU A 26 6.92 25.90 -10.52
N ASP A 27 7.88 26.83 -10.58
CA ASP A 27 8.92 26.79 -11.58
C ASP A 27 10.11 25.97 -11.08
N PRO A 28 10.41 24.80 -11.68
CA PRO A 28 11.55 24.00 -11.27
C PRO A 28 12.90 24.70 -11.49
N ASP A 29 12.96 25.67 -12.40
CA ASP A 29 14.20 26.40 -12.69
C ASP A 29 14.65 27.33 -11.55
N GLU A 30 13.74 27.72 -10.64
CA GLU A 30 14.06 28.51 -9.44
C GLU A 30 14.81 27.69 -8.37
N PHE A 31 14.78 26.36 -8.46
CA PHE A 31 15.33 25.45 -7.46
C PHE A 31 16.59 24.71 -7.94
N LYS A 32 17.30 25.27 -8.92
CA LYS A 32 18.53 24.66 -9.50
C LYS A 32 19.63 24.41 -8.48
N ASP A 33 19.77 25.31 -7.50
CA ASP A 33 20.76 25.21 -6.43
C ASP A 33 20.23 24.45 -5.19
N GLY A 34 19.02 23.88 -5.29
CA GLY A 34 18.32 23.22 -4.19
C GLY A 34 17.37 24.15 -3.45
N ALA A 35 16.31 23.57 -2.89
CA ALA A 35 15.38 24.20 -1.96
C ALA A 35 15.79 23.85 -0.53
N GLU A 36 15.86 24.83 0.37
CA GLU A 36 16.00 24.53 1.80
C GLU A 36 14.67 24.04 2.39
N SER A 37 14.70 22.90 3.06
CA SER A 37 13.61 22.32 3.85
C SER A 37 14.06 22.18 5.30
N GLU A 38 13.12 22.01 6.23
CA GLU A 38 13.41 21.79 7.67
C GLU A 38 14.34 20.58 7.90
N GLU A 39 14.38 19.64 6.95
CA GLU A 39 15.20 18.42 7.00
C GLU A 39 16.47 18.49 6.12
N GLY A 40 16.76 19.64 5.47
CA GLY A 40 17.97 19.86 4.67
C GLY A 40 17.70 20.37 3.24
N THR A 41 18.73 20.34 2.39
CA THR A 41 18.64 20.80 1.00
C THR A 41 17.99 19.73 0.12
N VAL A 42 16.86 20.06 -0.51
CA VAL A 42 16.10 19.20 -1.42
C VAL A 42 16.32 19.67 -2.86
N GLN A 43 16.66 18.77 -3.78
CA GLN A 43 16.81 19.12 -5.20
C GLN A 43 15.52 18.81 -5.97
N LEU A 44 14.94 19.82 -6.62
CA LEU A 44 13.78 19.64 -7.49
C LEU A 44 14.26 19.29 -8.91
N ILE A 45 13.98 18.06 -9.36
CA ILE A 45 14.42 17.56 -10.67
C ILE A 45 13.19 17.34 -11.56
N ARG A 46 13.19 17.93 -12.76
CA ARG A 46 12.13 17.71 -13.76
C ARG A 46 12.39 16.39 -14.49
N ILE A 47 11.44 15.45 -14.40
CA ILE A 47 11.47 14.20 -15.17
C ILE A 47 11.29 14.54 -16.66
N THR A 48 12.33 14.37 -17.48
CA THR A 48 12.29 14.58 -18.93
C THR A 48 12.59 13.29 -19.71
N PRO A 49 12.18 13.19 -21.00
CA PRO A 49 12.53 12.05 -21.83
C PRO A 49 14.04 11.83 -21.98
N ASP A 50 14.86 12.88 -21.85
CA ASP A 50 16.32 12.79 -21.91
C ASP A 50 16.91 12.14 -20.65
N MET A 51 16.27 12.29 -19.48
CA MET A 51 16.66 11.56 -18.27
C MET A 51 16.50 10.05 -18.44
N LEU A 52 15.52 9.61 -19.23
CA LEU A 52 15.33 8.19 -19.53
C LEU A 52 16.43 7.66 -20.47
N LYS A 53 17.08 8.52 -21.26
CA LYS A 53 18.16 8.10 -22.18
C LYS A 53 19.47 7.81 -21.45
N GLY A 54 19.65 8.38 -20.26
CA GLY A 54 20.89 8.36 -19.50
C GLY A 54 20.82 7.64 -18.18
N GLU A 55 20.14 6.48 -18.09
CA GLU A 55 20.34 5.50 -17.00
C GLU A 55 19.58 4.17 -17.18
N LEU A 56 18.89 3.95 -18.30
CA LEU A 56 18.36 2.63 -18.67
C LEU A 56 19.45 1.56 -18.89
N SER A 57 20.73 1.93 -18.85
CA SER A 57 21.88 1.00 -18.96
C SER A 57 22.47 0.56 -17.63
N SER A 58 21.84 0.92 -16.50
CA SER A 58 22.10 0.23 -15.23
C SER A 58 21.08 -0.90 -15.07
N ASP A 59 21.16 -1.90 -15.95
CA ASP A 59 20.57 -3.24 -15.75
C ASP A 59 21.26 -4.00 -14.58
N ARG A 60 21.78 -3.28 -13.58
CA ARG A 60 22.27 -3.85 -12.33
C ARG A 60 21.13 -4.24 -11.37
N GLY A 61 19.89 -3.86 -11.69
CA GLY A 61 18.71 -4.17 -10.87
C GLY A 61 17.69 -5.13 -11.51
N THR A 62 17.76 -5.37 -12.82
CA THR A 62 16.75 -6.16 -13.58
C THR A 62 17.32 -7.33 -14.37
N SER A 63 18.65 -7.56 -14.32
CA SER A 63 19.14 -8.94 -14.35
C SER A 63 18.51 -9.61 -13.14
N SER A 64 17.33 -10.18 -13.37
CA SER A 64 16.68 -11.12 -12.47
C SER A 64 17.79 -12.04 -12.03
N LYS A 65 18.22 -11.93 -10.76
CA LYS A 65 19.21 -12.85 -10.21
C LYS A 65 18.62 -14.21 -10.47
N GLN A 66 19.18 -14.94 -11.43
CA GLN A 66 18.64 -16.22 -11.87
C GLN A 66 18.47 -17.15 -10.65
N GLU A 67 19.33 -16.97 -9.65
CA GLU A 67 19.24 -17.52 -8.29
C GLU A 67 17.88 -17.36 -7.58
N LEU A 68 17.19 -16.23 -7.74
CA LEU A 68 15.85 -16.01 -7.17
C LEU A 68 14.76 -16.75 -7.95
N LEU A 69 14.93 -16.92 -9.27
CA LEU A 69 14.00 -17.67 -10.13
C LEU A 69 14.20 -19.18 -10.00
N ASP A 70 15.44 -19.60 -9.76
CA ASP A 70 15.85 -20.99 -9.58
C ASP A 70 15.66 -21.46 -8.13
N TYR A 71 15.34 -20.53 -7.21
CA TYR A 71 15.10 -20.86 -5.81
C TYR A 71 13.89 -21.78 -5.67
N LYS A 72 14.13 -22.95 -5.08
CA LYS A 72 13.08 -23.90 -4.69
C LYS A 72 12.91 -23.80 -3.18
N PRO A 73 11.80 -23.24 -2.68
CA PRO A 73 11.57 -23.16 -1.25
C PRO A 73 11.51 -24.57 -0.65
N GLU A 74 12.04 -24.70 0.56
CA GLU A 74 11.81 -25.90 1.36
C GLU A 74 10.34 -26.01 1.78
N ALA A 75 9.97 -27.19 2.29
CA ALA A 75 8.65 -27.38 2.88
C ALA A 75 8.42 -26.40 4.03
N TYR A 76 7.21 -25.84 4.07
CA TYR A 76 6.80 -24.96 5.15
C TYR A 76 6.88 -25.69 6.50
N ARG A 77 7.42 -25.01 7.51
CA ARG A 77 7.49 -25.49 8.89
C ARG A 77 6.58 -24.60 9.73
N ILE A 78 5.74 -25.23 10.54
CA ILE A 78 4.82 -24.52 11.43
C ILE A 78 5.65 -23.75 12.46
N GLY A 79 5.29 -22.49 12.66
CA GLY A 79 5.98 -21.56 13.56
C GLY A 79 5.07 -20.98 14.63
N ALA A 80 5.69 -20.37 15.64
CA ALA A 80 4.98 -19.56 16.61
C ALA A 80 4.14 -18.48 15.92
N ASN A 81 2.90 -18.31 16.38
CA ASN A 81 1.87 -17.41 15.84
C ASN A 81 1.19 -17.88 14.55
N ASP A 82 1.45 -19.09 14.07
CA ASP A 82 0.64 -19.70 13.01
C ASP A 82 -0.75 -20.06 13.53
N LEU A 83 -1.75 -19.96 12.66
CA LEU A 83 -3.11 -20.38 12.93
C LEU A 83 -3.42 -21.65 12.14
N LEU A 84 -3.56 -22.78 12.83
CA LEU A 84 -3.84 -24.07 12.20
C LEU A 84 -5.34 -24.35 12.16
N TYR A 85 -5.85 -24.72 11.00
CA TYR A 85 -7.20 -25.26 10.86
C TYR A 85 -7.13 -26.78 10.79
N ILE A 86 -7.66 -27.48 11.79
CA ILE A 86 -7.53 -28.93 11.94
C ILE A 86 -8.88 -29.59 11.67
N THR A 87 -8.96 -30.37 10.58
CA THR A 87 -10.16 -31.14 10.22
C THR A 87 -10.07 -32.56 10.76
N VAL A 88 -11.07 -32.96 11.54
CA VAL A 88 -11.28 -34.34 11.99
C VAL A 88 -12.56 -34.86 11.37
N TRP A 89 -12.40 -35.84 10.49
CA TRP A 89 -13.53 -36.47 9.80
C TRP A 89 -14.46 -37.16 10.80
N ASP A 90 -15.76 -37.11 10.48
CA ASP A 90 -16.87 -37.63 11.30
C ASP A 90 -16.98 -37.03 12.72
N HIS A 91 -16.17 -36.02 13.05
CA HIS A 91 -16.18 -35.31 14.34
C HIS A 91 -16.25 -33.79 14.11
N PRO A 92 -17.43 -33.25 13.73
CA PRO A 92 -17.62 -31.82 13.52
C PRO A 92 -17.37 -30.98 14.79
N GLU A 93 -17.58 -31.56 15.97
CA GLU A 93 -17.30 -30.95 17.27
C GLU A 93 -15.81 -30.63 17.48
N LEU A 94 -14.91 -31.35 16.78
CA LEU A 94 -13.47 -31.12 16.80
C LEU A 94 -12.98 -30.22 15.68
N THR A 95 -13.66 -30.27 14.52
CA THR A 95 -13.32 -29.46 13.34
C THR A 95 -13.78 -28.01 13.47
N ALA A 96 -15.03 -27.80 13.88
CA ALA A 96 -15.65 -26.47 13.97
C ALA A 96 -16.52 -26.41 15.24
N PRO A 97 -15.91 -26.34 16.44
CA PRO A 97 -16.65 -26.39 17.70
C PRO A 97 -17.66 -25.25 17.84
N SER A 98 -17.39 -24.11 17.20
CA SER A 98 -18.26 -22.93 17.21
C SER A 98 -19.32 -22.96 16.10
N GLY A 99 -19.42 -24.07 15.37
CA GLY A 99 -20.36 -24.29 14.29
C GLY A 99 -19.79 -23.98 12.90
N PRO A 100 -20.41 -24.54 11.84
CA PRO A 100 -19.92 -24.48 10.46
C PRO A 100 -20.08 -23.10 9.80
N GLN A 101 -20.82 -22.17 10.41
CA GLN A 101 -21.08 -20.83 9.87
C GLN A 101 -20.08 -19.77 10.35
N GLN A 102 -19.17 -20.12 11.27
CA GLN A 102 -18.13 -19.20 11.71
C GLN A 102 -16.93 -19.23 10.77
N GLN A 103 -16.27 -18.07 10.62
CA GLN A 103 -15.09 -17.91 9.78
C GLN A 103 -13.95 -18.86 10.21
N LEU A 104 -13.13 -19.28 9.25
CA LEU A 104 -12.00 -20.21 9.47
C LEU A 104 -11.08 -19.73 10.61
N ASP A 105 -10.88 -18.42 10.72
CA ASP A 105 -10.04 -17.81 11.77
C ASP A 105 -10.61 -18.03 13.18
N ALA A 106 -11.94 -18.04 13.33
CA ALA A 106 -12.59 -18.26 14.60
C ALA A 106 -12.49 -19.72 15.08
N ASN A 107 -12.31 -20.66 14.16
CA ASN A 107 -12.16 -22.09 14.44
C ASN A 107 -10.69 -22.55 14.46
N GLY A 108 -9.74 -21.66 14.12
CA GLY A 108 -8.32 -21.94 14.11
C GLY A 108 -7.71 -22.26 15.49
N ARG A 109 -6.53 -22.85 15.48
CA ARG A 109 -5.71 -23.16 16.66
C ARG A 109 -4.40 -22.40 16.54
N LEU A 110 -4.23 -21.41 17.41
CA LEU A 110 -3.03 -20.59 17.44
C LEU A 110 -1.87 -21.40 18.04
N VAL A 111 -0.75 -21.44 17.32
CA VAL A 111 0.54 -21.87 17.86
C VAL A 111 1.07 -20.74 18.73
N ARG A 112 1.25 -21.03 20.01
CA ARG A 112 1.71 -20.07 21.02
C ARG A 112 3.17 -19.66 20.76
N PRO A 113 3.64 -18.57 21.41
CA PRO A 113 5.04 -18.13 21.30
C PRO A 113 6.09 -19.16 21.72
N ASP A 114 5.71 -20.16 22.52
CA ASP A 114 6.57 -21.26 22.94
C ASP A 114 6.65 -22.41 21.92
N GLY A 115 5.95 -22.31 20.78
CA GLY A 115 5.89 -23.35 19.75
C GLY A 115 4.84 -24.43 20.00
N THR A 116 4.03 -24.31 21.06
CA THR A 116 2.99 -25.30 21.38
C THR A 116 1.61 -24.85 20.92
N LEU A 117 0.73 -25.80 20.64
CA LEU A 117 -0.70 -25.54 20.47
C LEU A 117 -1.53 -26.44 21.39
N PHE A 118 -2.70 -25.97 21.82
CA PHE A 118 -3.62 -26.80 22.60
C PHE A 118 -4.66 -27.45 21.69
N TYR A 119 -4.86 -28.76 21.87
CA TYR A 119 -5.92 -29.50 21.21
C TYR A 119 -6.73 -30.31 22.23
N PRO A 120 -8.08 -30.34 22.11
CA PRO A 120 -8.93 -31.10 23.03
C PRO A 120 -8.48 -32.56 23.18
N TYR A 121 -8.63 -33.09 24.40
CA TYR A 121 -8.29 -34.46 24.81
C TYR A 121 -6.78 -34.79 24.88
N ILE A 122 -5.94 -34.21 24.03
CA ILE A 122 -4.50 -34.49 24.00
C ILE A 122 -3.64 -33.40 24.66
N GLY A 123 -4.23 -32.24 24.97
CA GLY A 123 -3.54 -31.17 25.70
C GLY A 123 -2.62 -30.36 24.80
N ASN A 124 -1.46 -29.98 25.34
CA ASN A 124 -0.46 -29.19 24.60
C ASN A 124 0.38 -30.11 23.70
N VAL A 125 0.56 -29.70 22.45
CA VAL A 125 1.32 -30.43 21.42
C VAL A 125 2.36 -29.48 20.84
N ASP A 126 3.58 -29.98 20.64
CA ASP A 126 4.64 -29.25 19.93
C ASP A 126 4.32 -29.20 18.44
N ALA A 127 4.37 -28.00 17.87
CA ALA A 127 4.08 -27.76 16.45
C ALA A 127 5.26 -28.05 15.52
#